data_AF-F3FJX6-F1
#
_entry.id   AF-F3FJX6-F1
#
_cell.length_a   1.000
_cell.length_b   1.000
_cell.length_c   1.000
_cell.angle_alpha   90.00
_cell.angle_beta   90.00
_cell.angle_gamma   90.00
#
_symmetry.space_group_name_H-M   'P 1'
#
loop_
_entity.id
_entity.type
_entity.pdbx_description
1 polymer ?
#
loop_
_entity_poly.entity_id
_entity_poly.type
_entity_poly.pdbx_seq_one_letter_code
_entity_poly.pdbx_strand_id
1 'polypeptide(L)'
;MSSELMTTAVCWELGANVSAEYAKDNSTFYYFCPEQNCLEKVVPAQRNNKFFRAPNKHVTGCKNEKESIENSNVQGEQKKVAMAVAPMIIPSHLGAVPNTKKKAMPTRAQMLSLAQQVQSSPAIHPGTLQEVVDAWRVLSMNERVEHQLYIENEPFNYFDAFVPLSHAGDDINYVNWNTTIVFGTASVNLFNGSFYIKTFSKFSNGANRAQIRVRVRSSEPYFNLLVDGQKVTLFLRTSMPTIDARNKFFEIQPSTLYSGFAIG
;
A
#
# COMPACT_ATOMS: atom_id res chain seq x y z
N MET A 1 25.90 -14.56 9.29
CA MET A 1 25.30 -13.92 8.08
C MET A 1 23.80 -13.75 8.29
N SER A 2 23.12 -12.96 7.45
CA SER A 2 21.83 -12.30 7.77
C SER A 2 20.73 -13.23 8.29
N SER A 3 20.18 -12.90 9.47
CA SER A 3 18.94 -13.48 9.99
C SER A 3 17.67 -12.90 9.34
N GLU A 4 17.84 -11.94 8.43
CA GLU A 4 16.72 -11.25 7.79
C GLU A 4 16.08 -12.12 6.70
N LEU A 5 14.76 -12.03 6.62
CA LEU A 5 14.00 -12.64 5.56
C LEU A 5 14.17 -11.81 4.29
N MET A 6 14.43 -12.48 3.15
CA MET A 6 14.40 -11.81 1.85
C MET A 6 12.94 -11.41 1.54
N THR A 7 12.59 -10.14 1.77
CA THR A 7 11.22 -9.62 1.59
C THR A 7 11.00 -9.00 0.22
N THR A 8 12.05 -8.80 -0.58
CA THR A 8 11.96 -8.26 -1.94
C THR A 8 12.73 -9.12 -2.94
N ALA A 9 12.27 -9.15 -4.19
CA ALA A 9 12.91 -9.83 -5.31
C ALA A 9 12.66 -9.08 -6.62
N VAL A 10 13.46 -9.36 -7.65
CA VAL A 10 13.18 -8.84 -8.99
C VAL A 10 12.14 -9.74 -9.66
N CYS A 11 11.08 -9.14 -10.23
CA CYS A 11 10.06 -9.81 -11.03
C CYS A 11 10.32 -9.56 -12.52
N TRP A 12 10.49 -10.62 -13.30
CA TRP A 12 10.79 -10.53 -14.73
C TRP A 12 9.61 -9.99 -15.56
N GLU A 13 8.40 -10.44 -15.25
CA GLU A 13 7.18 -10.05 -15.94
C GLU A 13 6.90 -8.55 -15.78
N LEU A 14 7.13 -8.00 -14.58
CA LEU A 14 6.95 -6.58 -14.31
C LEU A 14 8.18 -5.73 -14.66
N GLY A 15 9.37 -6.32 -14.72
CA GLY A 15 10.60 -5.55 -14.91
C GLY A 15 10.91 -4.64 -13.72
N ALA A 16 10.58 -5.07 -12.49
CA ALA A 16 10.67 -4.25 -11.28
C ALA A 16 11.01 -5.10 -10.04
N ASN A 17 11.48 -4.44 -8.99
CA ASN A 17 11.49 -5.03 -7.65
C ASN A 17 10.06 -5.18 -7.13
N VAL A 18 9.77 -6.27 -6.42
CA VAL A 18 8.46 -6.54 -5.83
C VAL A 18 8.61 -7.04 -4.40
N SER A 19 7.60 -6.76 -3.58
CA SER A 19 7.45 -7.34 -2.24
C SER A 19 7.03 -8.83 -2.29
N ALA A 20 7.38 -9.58 -1.25
CA ALA A 20 6.97 -10.97 -1.08
C ALA A 20 5.45 -11.12 -0.93
N GLU A 21 4.82 -10.09 -0.36
CA GLU A 21 3.38 -9.94 -0.18
C GLU A 21 2.67 -9.96 -1.52
N TYR A 22 3.08 -9.09 -2.43
CA TYR A 22 2.57 -9.04 -3.80
C TYR A 22 2.85 -10.34 -4.56
N ALA A 23 4.07 -10.85 -4.44
CA ALA A 23 4.48 -12.04 -5.17
C ALA A 23 3.71 -13.29 -4.72
N LYS A 24 3.27 -13.36 -3.46
CA LYS A 24 2.50 -14.50 -2.95
C LYS A 24 1.18 -14.68 -3.71
N ASP A 25 0.53 -13.57 -4.03
CA ASP A 25 -0.74 -13.55 -4.78
C ASP A 25 -0.50 -13.70 -6.30
N ASN A 26 0.75 -13.49 -6.74
CA ASN A 26 1.18 -13.58 -8.15
C ASN A 26 2.22 -14.70 -8.39
N SER A 27 2.14 -15.78 -7.63
CA SER A 27 3.18 -16.83 -7.52
C SER A 27 3.61 -17.51 -8.83
N THR A 28 2.90 -17.28 -9.93
CA THR A 28 3.20 -17.86 -11.25
C THR A 28 4.24 -17.10 -12.06
N PHE A 29 4.61 -15.88 -11.64
CA PHE A 29 5.66 -15.08 -12.25
C PHE A 29 7.06 -15.59 -11.91
N TYR A 30 8.04 -15.15 -12.69
CA TYR A 30 9.44 -15.48 -12.50
C TYR A 30 10.12 -14.44 -11.61
N TYR A 31 10.57 -14.89 -10.44
CA TYR A 31 11.29 -14.07 -9.48
C TYR A 31 12.73 -14.53 -9.31
N PHE A 32 13.65 -13.59 -9.13
CA PHE A 32 15.06 -13.90 -8.90
C PHE A 32 15.71 -12.93 -7.92
N CYS A 33 16.84 -13.38 -7.35
CA CYS A 33 17.61 -12.62 -6.38
C CYS A 33 18.15 -11.31 -7.01
N PRO A 34 17.99 -10.14 -6.37
CA PRO A 34 18.48 -8.87 -6.90
C PRO A 34 20.01 -8.75 -6.85
N GLU A 35 20.69 -9.61 -6.08
CA GLU A 35 22.15 -9.59 -5.97
C GLU A 35 22.80 -10.04 -7.29
N GLN A 36 23.62 -9.15 -7.87
CA GLN A 36 24.23 -9.32 -9.20
C GLN A 36 25.10 -10.58 -9.31
N ASN A 37 25.75 -10.98 -8.21
CA ASN A 37 26.55 -12.20 -8.14
C ASN A 37 25.69 -13.47 -8.01
N CYS A 38 24.47 -13.37 -7.47
CA CYS A 38 23.60 -14.51 -7.23
C CYS A 38 22.65 -14.77 -8.39
N LEU A 39 21.70 -13.85 -8.63
CA LEU A 39 20.63 -13.95 -9.63
C LEU A 39 19.83 -15.26 -9.60
N GLU A 40 19.88 -15.99 -8.48
CA GLU A 40 19.21 -17.30 -8.35
C GLU A 40 17.70 -17.12 -8.37
N LYS A 41 17.00 -18.08 -8.98
CA LYS A 41 15.54 -18.11 -8.94
C LYS A 41 15.05 -18.21 -7.50
N VAL A 42 14.09 -17.36 -7.15
CA VAL A 42 13.41 -17.40 -5.86
C VAL A 42 11.93 -17.63 -6.04
N VAL A 43 11.27 -18.13 -4.99
CA VAL A 43 9.82 -18.32 -4.97
C VAL A 43 9.22 -17.71 -3.71
N PRO A 44 8.04 -17.07 -3.80
CA PRO A 44 7.34 -16.56 -2.64
C PRO A 44 6.88 -17.72 -1.75
N ALA A 45 7.14 -17.61 -0.47
CA ALA A 45 6.80 -18.58 0.57
C ALA A 45 6.11 -17.85 1.73
N GLN A 46 5.32 -18.61 2.49
CA GLN A 46 4.65 -18.10 3.67
C GLN A 46 4.77 -19.13 4.79
N ARG A 47 5.16 -18.65 5.97
CA ARG A 47 4.96 -19.35 7.24
C ARG A 47 4.14 -18.40 8.11
N ASN A 48 4.79 -17.71 9.05
CA ASN A 48 4.18 -16.61 9.78
C ASN A 48 4.28 -15.29 9.00
N ASN A 49 5.43 -15.06 8.35
CA ASN A 49 5.66 -13.93 7.45
C ASN A 49 5.67 -14.42 5.99
N LYS A 50 5.46 -13.50 5.04
CA LYS A 50 5.70 -13.73 3.60
C LYS A 50 7.15 -13.36 3.29
N PHE A 51 7.83 -14.19 2.49
CA PHE A 51 9.25 -14.00 2.15
C PHE A 51 9.59 -14.77 0.87
N PHE A 52 10.74 -14.48 0.28
CA PHE A 52 11.30 -15.25 -0.83
C PHE A 52 12.28 -16.30 -0.32
N ARG A 53 12.24 -17.49 -0.94
CA ARG A 53 13.23 -18.55 -0.74
C ARG A 53 13.84 -18.97 -2.07
N ALA A 54 15.14 -19.22 -2.10
CA ALA A 54 15.81 -19.87 -3.23
C ALA A 54 15.66 -21.40 -3.11
N PRO A 55 15.00 -22.09 -4.07
CA PRO A 55 14.90 -23.56 -4.05
C PRO A 55 16.26 -24.25 -4.13
N ASN A 56 17.21 -23.68 -4.88
CA ASN A 56 18.55 -24.26 -5.09
C ASN A 56 19.64 -23.63 -4.20
N LYS A 57 19.25 -22.92 -3.13
CA LYS A 57 20.13 -22.06 -2.30
C LYS A 57 20.71 -20.86 -3.06
N HIS A 58 21.07 -19.80 -2.35
CA HIS A 58 21.78 -18.67 -2.94
C HIS A 58 23.27 -19.01 -3.12
N VAL A 59 23.93 -18.30 -4.04
CA VAL A 59 25.38 -18.43 -4.30
C VAL A 59 26.17 -17.94 -3.08
N THR A 60 27.30 -18.58 -2.78
CA THR A 60 28.18 -18.18 -1.68
C THR A 60 28.61 -16.72 -1.76
N GLY A 61 28.43 -15.99 -0.66
CA GLY A 61 28.69 -14.55 -0.58
C GLY A 61 27.51 -13.66 -1.00
N CYS A 62 26.34 -14.25 -1.29
CA CYS A 62 25.10 -13.49 -1.44
C CYS A 62 24.59 -13.02 -0.06
N LYS A 63 24.11 -11.77 0.04
CA LYS A 63 23.53 -11.26 1.31
C LYS A 63 22.35 -12.08 1.84
N ASN A 64 21.64 -12.76 0.93
CA ASN A 64 20.47 -13.60 1.23
C ASN A 64 20.85 -15.08 1.40
N GLU A 65 22.13 -15.42 1.34
CA GLU A 65 22.61 -16.77 1.64
C GLU A 65 22.29 -17.13 3.09
N LYS A 66 21.55 -18.22 3.26
CA LYS A 66 21.35 -18.81 4.59
C LYS A 66 22.53 -19.73 4.89
N GLU A 67 23.08 -19.60 6.09
CA GLU A 67 24.08 -20.53 6.59
C GLU A 67 23.56 -21.97 6.46
N SER A 68 24.37 -22.84 5.84
CA SER A 68 24.11 -24.28 5.87
C SER A 68 24.19 -24.72 7.32
N ILE A 69 23.09 -25.19 7.89
CA ILE A 69 23.08 -25.78 9.23
C ILE A 69 23.69 -27.18 9.11
N GLU A 70 24.96 -27.26 8.77
CA GLU A 70 25.72 -28.50 8.82
C GLU A 70 26.57 -28.49 10.10
N ASN A 71 26.32 -29.52 10.91
CA ASN A 71 26.97 -29.91 12.17
C ASN A 71 26.21 -29.52 13.46
N SER A 72 24.93 -29.87 13.53
CA SER A 72 24.31 -30.25 14.80
C SER A 72 24.44 -31.77 14.96
N ASN A 73 25.34 -32.24 15.83
CA ASN A 73 25.40 -33.64 16.29
C ASN A 73 24.19 -34.06 17.15
N VAL A 74 23.14 -33.24 17.22
CA VAL A 74 21.94 -33.49 18.00
C VAL A 74 20.79 -33.81 17.04
N GLN A 75 20.39 -35.07 17.00
CA GLN A 75 19.13 -35.50 16.43
C GLN A 75 17.98 -34.84 17.19
N GLY A 76 17.10 -34.13 16.48
CA GLY A 76 15.68 -34.10 16.85
C GLY A 76 15.08 -32.80 17.39
N GLU A 77 15.83 -31.72 17.63
CA GLU A 77 15.20 -30.45 18.01
C GLU A 77 15.32 -29.41 16.91
N GLN A 78 14.20 -29.12 16.24
CA GLN A 78 14.05 -27.88 15.48
C GLN A 78 14.27 -26.72 16.45
N LYS A 79 15.45 -26.09 16.40
CA LYS A 79 15.69 -24.82 17.09
C LYS A 79 14.58 -23.86 16.66
N LYS A 80 13.69 -23.51 17.60
CA LYS A 80 12.74 -22.41 17.43
C LYS A 80 13.56 -21.12 17.34
N VAL A 81 14.08 -20.83 16.15
CA VAL A 81 14.65 -19.52 15.87
C VAL A 81 13.49 -18.55 15.96
N ALA A 82 13.57 -17.61 16.90
CA ALA A 82 12.65 -16.48 16.94
C ALA A 82 12.77 -15.77 15.59
N MET A 83 11.77 -15.95 14.72
CA MET A 83 11.77 -15.32 13.41
C MET A 83 11.58 -13.83 13.62
N ALA A 84 12.48 -13.03 13.03
CA ALA A 84 12.37 -11.58 13.06
C ALA A 84 10.98 -11.14 12.58
N VAL A 85 10.36 -10.21 13.31
CA VAL A 85 9.14 -9.52 12.86
C VAL A 85 9.49 -8.82 11.55
N ALA A 86 8.75 -9.10 10.48
CA ALA A 86 9.00 -8.43 9.22
C ALA A 86 8.72 -6.92 9.40
N PRO A 87 9.63 -6.03 8.95
CA PRO A 87 9.36 -4.60 8.99
C PRO A 87 8.09 -4.30 8.17
N MET A 88 7.30 -3.33 8.64
CA MET A 88 6.13 -2.85 7.90
C MET A 88 6.61 -2.29 6.56
N ILE A 89 6.15 -2.87 5.46
CA ILE A 89 6.48 -2.40 4.12
C ILE A 89 5.54 -1.23 3.82
N ILE A 90 6.11 -0.06 3.57
CA ILE A 90 5.35 1.13 3.16
C ILE A 90 4.77 0.85 1.77
N PRO A 91 3.44 0.94 1.56
CA PRO A 91 2.85 0.77 0.25
C PRO A 91 3.44 1.73 -0.77
N SER A 92 3.88 1.22 -1.91
CA SER A 92 4.33 2.06 -3.02
C SER A 92 3.22 2.31 -4.03
N HIS A 93 2.10 1.60 -3.95
CA HIS A 93 0.97 1.74 -4.88
C HIS A 93 -0.36 1.75 -4.13
N LEU A 94 -1.21 2.72 -4.44
CA LEU A 94 -2.62 2.72 -4.07
C LEU A 94 -3.46 2.24 -5.27
N GLY A 95 -3.84 0.96 -5.23
CA GLY A 95 -4.56 0.31 -6.32
C GLY A 95 -3.88 -0.96 -6.83
N ALA A 96 -4.58 -1.66 -7.73
CA ALA A 96 -4.06 -2.87 -8.33
C ALA A 96 -2.89 -2.55 -9.28
N VAL A 97 -1.84 -3.38 -9.23
CA VAL A 97 -0.76 -3.35 -10.21
C VAL A 97 -1.29 -3.92 -11.52
N PRO A 98 -1.00 -3.30 -12.68
CA PRO A 98 -1.48 -3.78 -13.96
C PRO A 98 -1.12 -5.25 -14.21
N ASN A 99 -2.10 -6.03 -14.67
CA ASN A 99 -1.88 -7.42 -15.05
C ASN A 99 -0.93 -7.51 -16.25
N THR A 100 0.20 -8.19 -16.06
CA THR A 100 1.15 -8.47 -17.14
C THR A 100 1.03 -9.91 -17.61
N LYS A 101 1.14 -10.12 -18.93
CA LYS A 101 1.25 -11.46 -19.51
C LYS A 101 2.61 -12.08 -19.16
N LYS A 102 2.65 -13.41 -19.04
CA LYS A 102 3.91 -14.14 -18.87
C LYS A 102 4.85 -13.88 -20.05
N LYS A 103 6.12 -13.65 -19.73
CA LYS A 103 7.20 -13.51 -20.71
C LYS A 103 7.94 -14.83 -20.86
N ALA A 104 8.72 -14.98 -21.94
CA ALA A 104 9.68 -16.07 -22.06
C ALA A 104 10.69 -16.01 -20.89
N MET A 105 11.24 -17.16 -20.48
CA MET A 105 12.22 -17.19 -19.39
C MET A 105 13.45 -16.31 -19.71
N PRO A 106 13.93 -15.51 -18.75
CA PRO A 106 15.07 -14.64 -18.97
C PRO A 106 16.38 -15.43 -19.01
N THR A 107 17.33 -14.96 -19.81
CA THR A 107 18.72 -15.39 -19.75
C THR A 107 19.43 -14.74 -18.55
N ARG A 108 20.58 -15.29 -18.14
CA ARG A 108 21.39 -14.69 -17.05
C ARG A 108 21.81 -13.26 -17.34
N ALA A 109 22.16 -12.94 -18.59
CA ALA A 109 22.53 -11.58 -19.00
C ALA A 109 21.34 -10.60 -18.87
N GLN A 110 20.12 -11.05 -19.21
CA GLN A 110 18.90 -10.26 -19.03
C GLN A 110 18.58 -10.05 -17.55
N MET A 111 18.73 -11.08 -16.72
CA MET A 111 18.53 -10.96 -15.27
C MET A 111 19.52 -9.96 -14.66
N LEU A 112 20.80 -10.00 -15.05
CA LEU A 112 21.81 -9.07 -14.58
C LEU A 112 21.48 -7.63 -14.97
N SER A 113 21.17 -7.40 -16.24
CA SER A 113 20.80 -6.09 -16.77
C SER A 113 19.59 -5.51 -16.03
N LEU A 114 18.55 -6.33 -15.83
CA LEU A 114 17.36 -5.90 -15.10
C LEU A 114 17.66 -5.61 -13.62
N ALA A 115 18.41 -6.47 -12.94
CA ALA A 115 18.79 -6.26 -11.53
C ALA A 115 19.56 -4.95 -11.33
N GLN A 116 20.45 -4.61 -12.27
CA GLN A 116 21.17 -3.34 -12.27
C GLN A 116 20.22 -2.15 -12.51
N GLN A 117 19.30 -2.28 -13.47
CA GLN A 117 18.34 -1.23 -13.78
C GLN A 117 17.43 -0.89 -12.60
N VAL A 118 16.97 -1.88 -11.84
CA VAL A 118 15.98 -1.70 -10.76
C VAL A 118 16.62 -1.53 -9.38
N GLN A 119 17.95 -1.50 -9.28
CA GLN A 119 18.66 -1.55 -7.99
C GLN A 119 18.25 -0.43 -7.02
N SER A 120 18.00 0.78 -7.54
CA SER A 120 17.57 1.95 -6.77
C SER A 120 16.05 2.17 -6.80
N SER A 121 15.30 1.35 -7.52
CA SER A 121 13.85 1.51 -7.63
C SER A 121 13.16 0.91 -6.41
N PRO A 122 12.16 1.61 -5.84
CA PRO A 122 11.38 1.05 -4.74
C PRO A 122 10.65 -0.22 -5.19
N ALA A 123 10.48 -1.16 -4.26
CA ALA A 123 9.74 -2.37 -4.53
C ALA A 123 8.25 -2.06 -4.70
N ILE A 124 7.62 -2.71 -5.68
CA ILE A 124 6.18 -2.70 -5.85
C ILE A 124 5.54 -3.42 -4.65
N HIS A 125 4.74 -2.66 -3.90
CA HIS A 125 3.98 -3.12 -2.76
C HIS A 125 2.62 -2.42 -2.77
N PRO A 126 1.57 -3.07 -3.31
CA PRO A 126 0.24 -2.49 -3.34
C PRO A 126 -0.36 -2.49 -1.94
N GLY A 127 -1.02 -1.38 -1.60
CA GLY A 127 -1.77 -1.23 -0.35
C GLY A 127 -3.19 -0.75 -0.60
N THR A 128 -4.04 -1.01 0.39
CA THR A 128 -5.37 -0.42 0.51
C THR A 128 -5.28 1.08 0.86
N LEU A 129 -6.37 1.81 0.70
CA LEU A 129 -6.43 3.23 1.11
C LEU A 129 -6.09 3.39 2.60
N GLN A 130 -6.56 2.48 3.45
CA GLN A 130 -6.28 2.55 4.89
C GLN A 130 -4.80 2.31 5.18
N GLU A 131 -4.15 1.32 4.57
CA GLU A 131 -2.72 1.05 4.78
C GLU A 131 -1.84 2.23 4.32
N VAL A 132 -2.21 2.88 3.21
CA VAL A 132 -1.54 4.11 2.74
C VAL A 132 -1.73 5.26 3.73
N VAL A 133 -2.94 5.43 4.28
CA VAL A 133 -3.21 6.45 5.31
C VAL A 133 -2.45 6.16 6.61
N ASP A 134 -2.41 4.91 7.04
CA ASP A 134 -1.68 4.49 8.23
C ASP A 134 -0.17 4.72 8.06
N ALA A 135 0.39 4.39 6.89
CA ALA A 135 1.78 4.72 6.54
C ALA A 135 2.01 6.24 6.59
N TRP A 136 1.15 7.05 5.96
CA TRP A 136 1.29 8.50 5.99
C TRP A 136 1.29 9.07 7.42
N ARG A 137 0.48 8.51 8.32
CA ARG A 137 0.39 8.96 9.72
C ARG A 137 1.65 8.68 10.53
N VAL A 138 2.36 7.58 10.24
CA VAL A 138 3.59 7.21 10.95
C VAL A 138 4.84 7.84 10.34
N LEU A 139 4.84 8.11 9.03
CA LEU A 139 5.97 8.74 8.36
C LEU A 139 6.15 10.19 8.81
N SER A 140 7.40 10.55 9.06
CA SER A 140 7.84 11.93 9.24
C SER A 140 7.72 12.71 7.92
N MET A 141 7.83 14.03 8.02
CA MET A 141 7.75 14.90 6.85
C MET A 141 8.81 14.57 5.78
N ASN A 142 10.05 14.31 6.19
CA ASN A 142 11.14 14.00 5.26
C ASN A 142 10.89 12.65 4.57
N GLU A 143 10.48 11.64 5.35
CA GLU A 143 10.13 10.32 4.79
C GLU A 143 8.97 10.42 3.79
N ARG A 144 7.98 11.29 4.02
CA ARG A 144 6.88 11.47 3.06
C ARG A 144 7.34 12.03 1.71
N VAL A 145 8.40 12.82 1.68
CA VAL A 145 9.00 13.35 0.45
C VAL A 145 9.84 12.28 -0.25
N GLU A 146 10.52 11.43 0.52
CA GLU A 146 11.41 10.38 -0.01
C GLU A 146 10.65 9.14 -0.52
N HIS A 147 9.53 8.78 0.12
CA HIS A 147 8.76 7.59 -0.24
C HIS A 147 7.81 7.87 -1.42
N GLN A 148 8.02 7.13 -2.52
CA GLN A 148 7.14 7.17 -3.69
C GLN A 148 5.81 6.44 -3.43
N LEU A 149 4.74 7.01 -3.98
CA LEU A 149 3.39 6.44 -3.99
C LEU A 149 2.78 6.62 -5.39
N TYR A 150 2.41 5.51 -6.02
CA TYR A 150 1.70 5.52 -7.30
C TYR A 150 0.19 5.46 -7.05
N ILE A 151 -0.57 6.41 -7.61
CA ILE A 151 -2.03 6.43 -7.58
C ILE A 151 -2.53 6.35 -9.02
N GLU A 152 -3.26 5.29 -9.38
CA GLU A 152 -3.68 5.03 -10.77
C GLU A 152 -2.54 5.03 -11.81
N ASN A 153 -1.34 4.60 -11.39
CA ASN A 153 -0.09 4.62 -12.16
C ASN A 153 0.52 6.02 -12.37
N GLU A 154 -0.04 7.07 -11.77
CA GLU A 154 0.60 8.37 -11.70
C GLU A 154 1.59 8.41 -10.52
N PRO A 155 2.85 8.83 -10.74
CA PRO A 155 3.86 8.87 -9.70
C PRO A 155 3.68 10.10 -8.81
N PHE A 156 3.56 9.88 -7.51
CA PHE A 156 3.66 10.89 -6.46
C PHE A 156 4.68 10.45 -5.42
N ASN A 157 4.90 11.31 -4.42
CA ASN A 157 5.42 10.90 -3.12
C ASN A 157 4.27 10.98 -2.08
N TYR A 158 4.50 10.46 -0.88
CA TYR A 158 3.50 10.51 0.20
C TYR A 158 3.17 11.94 0.65
N PHE A 159 4.03 12.93 0.39
CA PHE A 159 3.74 14.31 0.71
C PHE A 159 2.74 14.93 -0.29
N ASP A 160 3.06 14.88 -1.58
CA ASP A 160 2.28 15.47 -2.67
C ASP A 160 0.96 14.73 -2.92
N ALA A 161 0.90 13.44 -2.61
CA ALA A 161 -0.32 12.64 -2.76
C ALA A 161 -1.44 13.05 -1.78
N PHE A 162 -1.11 13.73 -0.68
CA PHE A 162 -2.07 14.08 0.37
C PHE A 162 -2.33 15.59 0.40
N VAL A 163 -3.57 15.97 0.09
CA VAL A 163 -3.97 17.37 0.00
C VAL A 163 -4.93 17.72 1.14
N PRO A 164 -4.59 18.66 2.04
CA PRO A 164 -5.53 19.10 3.06
C PRO A 164 -6.74 19.78 2.41
N LEU A 165 -7.94 19.56 2.95
CA LEU A 165 -9.21 20.13 2.45
C LEU A 165 -9.15 21.67 2.35
N SER A 166 -8.34 22.33 3.18
CA SER A 166 -8.14 23.79 3.12
C SER A 166 -7.37 24.28 1.90
N HIS A 167 -6.61 23.40 1.25
CA HIS A 167 -5.81 23.69 0.05
C HIS A 167 -6.37 23.01 -1.20
N ALA A 168 -7.38 22.15 -1.06
CA ALA A 168 -8.06 21.48 -2.18
C ALA A 168 -8.87 22.45 -3.06
N GLY A 169 -9.15 23.67 -2.55
CA GLY A 169 -9.98 24.67 -3.21
C GLY A 169 -11.39 24.74 -2.62
N ASP A 170 -12.09 25.83 -2.90
CA ASP A 170 -13.44 26.06 -2.37
C ASP A 170 -14.54 25.41 -3.24
N ASP A 171 -14.28 25.18 -4.54
CA ASP A 171 -15.24 24.56 -5.46
C ASP A 171 -15.01 23.06 -5.57
N ILE A 172 -16.07 22.28 -5.38
CA ILE A 172 -16.03 20.81 -5.41
C ILE A 172 -15.53 20.26 -6.76
N ASN A 173 -15.75 21.01 -7.86
CA ASN A 173 -15.44 20.57 -9.23
C ASN A 173 -13.95 20.74 -9.58
N TYR A 174 -13.20 21.57 -8.83
CA TYR A 174 -11.77 21.79 -9.08
C TYR A 174 -10.86 20.91 -8.22
N VAL A 175 -11.43 20.20 -7.24
CA VAL A 175 -10.67 19.27 -6.40
C VAL A 175 -10.34 18.00 -7.19
N ASN A 176 -9.08 17.57 -7.15
CA ASN A 176 -8.63 16.36 -7.81
C ASN A 176 -8.92 15.10 -6.98
N TRP A 177 -10.18 14.64 -7.01
CA TRP A 177 -10.65 13.54 -6.16
C TRP A 177 -10.07 12.16 -6.48
N ASN A 178 -9.68 11.92 -7.74
CA ASN A 178 -9.28 10.59 -8.22
C ASN A 178 -7.80 10.29 -8.00
N THR A 179 -6.94 11.29 -8.21
CA THR A 179 -5.48 11.09 -8.19
C THR A 179 -4.80 11.61 -6.94
N THR A 180 -5.53 12.29 -6.04
CA THR A 180 -5.02 12.70 -4.72
C THR A 180 -5.89 12.15 -3.58
N ILE A 181 -5.32 12.12 -2.38
CA ILE A 181 -6.01 11.78 -1.13
C ILE A 181 -6.27 13.09 -0.39
N VAL A 182 -7.53 13.54 -0.42
CA VAL A 182 -7.93 14.78 0.23
C VAL A 182 -8.27 14.51 1.69
N PHE A 183 -7.77 15.31 2.63
CA PHE A 183 -7.98 15.03 4.05
C PHE A 183 -8.31 16.25 4.90
N GLY A 184 -9.04 16.04 5.98
CA GLY A 184 -9.23 17.08 6.99
C GLY A 184 -10.17 16.67 8.12
N THR A 185 -10.39 17.61 9.04
CA THR A 185 -11.16 17.32 10.25
C THR A 185 -12.65 17.14 9.92
N ALA A 186 -13.28 16.16 10.56
CA ALA A 186 -14.69 15.87 10.47
C ALA A 186 -15.31 15.56 11.84
N SER A 187 -16.63 15.70 11.94
CA SER A 187 -17.42 15.31 13.12
C SER A 187 -18.23 14.06 12.85
N VAL A 188 -18.31 13.17 13.84
CA VAL A 188 -19.08 11.93 13.81
C VAL A 188 -20.41 12.14 14.54
N ASN A 189 -21.52 11.76 13.91
CA ASN A 189 -22.84 11.78 14.53
C ASN A 189 -23.57 10.45 14.34
N LEU A 190 -24.09 9.86 15.40
CA LEU A 190 -24.95 8.68 15.33
C LEU A 190 -26.40 9.11 15.07
N PHE A 191 -27.01 8.60 14.01
CA PHE A 191 -28.41 8.86 13.69
C PHE A 191 -29.04 7.65 13.02
N ASN A 192 -30.22 7.23 13.49
CA ASN A 192 -30.96 6.07 12.95
C ASN A 192 -30.09 4.81 12.76
N GLY A 193 -29.24 4.49 13.74
CA GLY A 193 -28.38 3.30 13.72
C GLY A 193 -27.25 3.33 12.68
N SER A 194 -26.91 4.50 12.13
CA SER A 194 -25.74 4.71 11.27
C SER A 194 -24.93 5.89 11.76
N PHE A 195 -23.61 5.80 11.66
CA PHE A 195 -22.75 6.96 11.85
C PHE A 195 -22.71 7.80 10.57
N TYR A 196 -22.72 9.11 10.76
CA TYR A 196 -22.54 10.09 9.71
C TYR A 196 -21.32 10.95 10.04
N ILE A 197 -20.32 10.89 9.17
CA ILE A 197 -19.09 11.66 9.30
C ILE A 197 -19.21 12.86 8.36
N LYS A 198 -19.09 14.07 8.89
CA LYS A 198 -19.28 15.31 8.14
C LYS A 198 -18.04 16.18 8.23
N THR A 199 -17.54 16.66 7.09
CA THR A 199 -16.42 17.61 7.08
C THR A 199 -16.84 18.93 7.72
N PHE A 200 -15.92 19.60 8.42
CA PHE A 200 -16.20 20.96 8.88
C PHE A 200 -16.26 21.96 7.71
N SER A 201 -15.39 21.78 6.71
CA SER A 201 -15.37 22.59 5.48
C SER A 201 -16.60 22.39 4.61
N LYS A 202 -17.01 23.47 3.93
CA LYS A 202 -18.09 23.50 2.95
C LYS A 202 -17.53 23.88 1.57
N PHE A 203 -17.92 23.11 0.56
CA PHE A 203 -17.54 23.32 -0.83
C PHE A 203 -18.68 24.00 -1.60
N SER A 204 -18.33 24.85 -2.56
CA SER A 204 -19.27 25.40 -3.54
C SER A 204 -19.51 24.42 -4.69
N ASN A 205 -20.73 24.45 -5.23
CA ASN A 205 -21.08 23.89 -6.54
C ASN A 205 -22.11 24.84 -7.17
N GLY A 206 -21.63 25.82 -7.94
CA GLY A 206 -22.45 26.94 -8.39
C GLY A 206 -23.00 27.74 -7.21
N ALA A 207 -24.34 27.84 -7.09
CA ALA A 207 -25.00 28.61 -6.03
C ALA A 207 -25.07 27.86 -4.67
N ASN A 208 -24.79 26.56 -4.64
CA ASN A 208 -24.90 25.75 -3.43
C ASN A 208 -23.59 25.72 -2.65
N ARG A 209 -23.66 25.71 -1.31
CA ARG A 209 -22.52 25.38 -0.43
C ARG A 209 -22.89 24.27 0.56
N ALA A 210 -22.20 23.14 0.47
CA ALA A 210 -22.51 21.94 1.25
C ALA A 210 -21.25 21.29 1.82
N GLN A 211 -21.41 20.55 2.92
CA GLN A 211 -20.35 19.73 3.51
C GLN A 211 -20.28 18.38 2.80
N ILE A 212 -19.12 17.71 2.87
CA ILE A 212 -19.02 16.30 2.50
C ILE A 212 -19.55 15.45 3.65
N ARG A 213 -20.35 14.44 3.34
CA ARG A 213 -20.93 13.49 4.30
C ARG A 213 -20.64 12.06 3.86
N VAL A 214 -20.11 11.28 4.78
CA VAL A 214 -19.94 9.83 4.67
C VAL A 214 -20.89 9.14 5.63
N ARG A 215 -21.52 8.06 5.20
CA ARG A 215 -22.35 7.20 6.06
C ARG A 215 -21.59 5.90 6.34
N VAL A 216 -21.57 5.50 7.61
CA VAL A 216 -21.01 4.21 8.06
C VAL A 216 -22.13 3.42 8.74
N ARG A 217 -22.46 2.27 8.16
CA ARG A 217 -23.49 1.33 8.65
C ARG A 217 -22.88 0.34 9.63
N SER A 218 -23.72 -0.30 10.45
CA SER A 218 -23.30 -1.31 11.43
C SER A 218 -22.57 -2.52 10.84
N SER A 219 -22.80 -2.81 9.56
CA SER A 219 -22.13 -3.88 8.82
C SER A 219 -20.80 -3.47 8.20
N GLU A 220 -20.44 -2.19 8.22
CA GLU A 220 -19.28 -1.66 7.51
C GLU A 220 -18.05 -1.55 8.42
N PRO A 221 -16.83 -1.60 7.86
CA PRO A 221 -15.61 -1.29 8.59
C PRO A 221 -15.70 0.07 9.29
N TYR A 222 -14.92 0.24 10.37
CA TYR A 222 -14.92 1.41 11.26
C TYR A 222 -16.14 1.62 12.14
N PHE A 223 -17.31 0.99 11.90
CA PHE A 223 -18.49 1.27 12.71
C PHE A 223 -18.25 1.10 14.21
N ASN A 224 -17.63 0.00 14.62
CA ASN A 224 -17.32 -0.30 16.01
C ASN A 224 -16.18 0.56 16.60
N LEU A 225 -15.48 1.33 15.76
CA LEU A 225 -14.41 2.24 16.17
C LEU A 225 -14.89 3.68 16.34
N LEU A 226 -16.14 3.97 15.96
CA LEU A 226 -16.71 5.31 15.97
C LEU A 226 -17.57 5.54 17.21
N VAL A 227 -17.49 6.76 17.73
CA VAL A 227 -18.29 7.23 18.87
C VAL A 227 -19.04 8.50 18.47
N ASP A 228 -20.29 8.63 18.94
CA ASP A 228 -21.08 9.83 18.70
C ASP A 228 -20.41 11.08 19.29
N GLY A 229 -20.37 12.17 18.52
CA GLY A 229 -19.71 13.42 18.90
C GLY A 229 -18.19 13.44 18.74
N GLN A 230 -17.57 12.32 18.32
CA GLN A 230 -16.12 12.26 18.11
C GLN A 230 -15.68 13.16 16.95
N LYS A 231 -14.48 13.74 17.08
CA LYS A 231 -13.76 14.37 15.96
C LYS A 231 -12.73 13.39 15.40
N VAL A 232 -12.68 13.30 14.08
CA VAL A 232 -11.77 12.40 13.36
C VAL A 232 -11.08 13.13 12.22
N THR A 233 -9.96 12.59 11.74
CA THR A 233 -9.40 13.01 10.45
C THR A 233 -9.97 12.11 9.36
N LEU A 234 -10.74 12.70 8.45
CA LEU A 234 -11.32 11.99 7.32
C LEU A 234 -10.41 12.13 6.11
N PHE A 235 -10.01 11.01 5.53
CA PHE A 235 -9.24 10.92 4.29
C PHE A 235 -10.18 10.43 3.18
N LEU A 236 -10.12 11.07 2.02
CA LEU A 236 -11.03 10.85 0.90
C LEU A 236 -10.25 10.66 -0.39
N ARG A 237 -10.56 9.59 -1.12
CA ARG A 237 -10.02 9.34 -2.45
C ARG A 237 -11.10 8.65 -3.27
N THR A 238 -11.81 9.39 -4.10
CA THR A 238 -13.10 8.96 -4.67
C THR A 238 -13.30 9.57 -6.04
N SER A 239 -14.25 9.06 -6.81
CA SER A 239 -14.84 9.88 -7.87
C SER A 239 -15.50 11.12 -7.28
N MET A 240 -15.68 12.17 -8.10
CA MET A 240 -16.29 13.42 -7.71
C MET A 240 -17.55 13.21 -6.84
N PRO A 241 -17.59 13.76 -5.61
CA PRO A 241 -18.75 13.66 -4.74
C PRO A 241 -20.02 14.23 -5.40
N THR A 242 -21.15 13.57 -5.19
CA THR A 242 -22.44 13.97 -5.76
C THR A 242 -23.29 14.67 -4.73
N ILE A 243 -23.91 15.79 -5.09
CA ILE A 243 -24.81 16.49 -4.17
C ILE A 243 -26.09 15.68 -3.94
N ASP A 244 -26.54 15.59 -2.68
CA ASP A 244 -27.78 14.91 -2.35
C ASP A 244 -29.00 15.63 -2.94
N ALA A 245 -30.12 14.92 -3.09
CA ALA A 245 -31.34 15.46 -3.69
C ALA A 245 -31.92 16.70 -2.95
N ARG A 246 -31.41 17.00 -1.74
CA ARG A 246 -31.83 18.14 -0.91
C ARG A 246 -30.84 19.30 -0.95
N ASN A 247 -29.77 19.19 -1.75
CA ASN A 247 -28.68 20.15 -1.84
C ASN A 247 -27.99 20.47 -0.50
N LYS A 248 -28.02 19.54 0.46
CA LYS A 248 -27.47 19.72 1.81
C LYS A 248 -26.07 19.18 1.99
N PHE A 249 -25.75 18.07 1.31
CA PHE A 249 -24.48 17.37 1.48
C PHE A 249 -23.95 16.85 0.15
N PHE A 250 -22.64 16.81 0.02
CA PHE A 250 -21.97 16.01 -0.99
C PHE A 250 -21.74 14.61 -0.42
N GLU A 251 -22.25 13.60 -1.11
CA GLU A 251 -22.07 12.19 -0.76
C GLU A 251 -21.00 11.58 -1.66
N ILE A 252 -20.13 10.77 -1.06
CA ILE A 252 -19.14 10.00 -1.81
C ILE A 252 -19.75 8.70 -2.32
N GLN A 253 -19.21 8.20 -3.44
CA GLN A 253 -19.62 6.92 -4.01
C GLN A 253 -19.19 5.74 -3.11
N PRO A 254 -19.79 4.54 -3.29
CA PRO A 254 -19.44 3.36 -2.50
C PRO A 254 -17.93 3.09 -2.48
N SER A 255 -17.42 2.77 -1.30
CA SER A 255 -15.99 2.54 -1.09
C SER A 255 -15.56 1.19 -1.65
N THR A 256 -14.35 1.15 -2.22
CA THR A 256 -13.61 -0.08 -2.52
C THR A 256 -12.42 -0.20 -1.55
N LEU A 257 -11.60 -1.23 -1.68
CA LEU A 257 -10.34 -1.32 -0.93
C LEU A 257 -9.36 -0.17 -1.24
N TYR A 258 -9.49 0.47 -2.41
CA TYR A 258 -8.56 1.48 -2.92
C TYR A 258 -9.18 2.87 -3.06
N SER A 259 -10.48 3.03 -2.84
CA SER A 259 -11.22 4.28 -3.02
C SER A 259 -12.39 4.39 -2.05
N GLY A 260 -12.88 5.61 -1.81
CA GLY A 260 -13.89 5.93 -0.81
C GLY A 260 -13.28 6.79 0.28
N PHE A 261 -13.21 6.25 1.50
CA PHE A 261 -12.69 6.96 2.66
C PHE A 261 -11.85 6.08 3.60
N ALA A 262 -11.04 6.73 4.40
CA ALA A 262 -10.28 6.17 5.51
C ALA A 262 -10.37 7.13 6.71
N ILE A 263 -10.18 6.58 7.92
CA ILE A 263 -10.28 7.34 9.17
C ILE A 263 -8.95 7.23 9.90
N GLY A 264 -8.41 8.39 10.31
CA GLY A 264 -7.21 8.49 11.14
C GLY A 264 -7.40 9.35 12.37
#